data_AF-A0A939H3L5-F1
#
_entry.id   AF-A0A939H3L5-F1
#
_cell.length_a   1.000
_cell.length_b   1.000
_cell.length_c   1.000
_cell.angle_alpha   90.00
_cell.angle_beta   90.00
_cell.angle_gamma   90.00
#
_symmetry.space_group_name_H-M   'P 1'
#
loop_
_entity.id
_entity.type
_entity.pdbx_description
1 polymer ?
#
loop_
_entity_poly.entity_id
_entity_poly.type
_entity_poly.pdbx_seq_one_letter_code
_entity_poly.pdbx_strand_id
1 'polypeptide(L)'
;MDKEPLKVKSFVKLAAILFIVLVTLFVASIFFANKKVATQVEPYRPWWETLEPDAVVGEKNYYSRSCSLVELDTQSEHPLPETIFKPPIRLIASCRGSDLIINKNGYLIFSVCRVDFGGGGCGKERYRSSDMVHWQEDIGTTWIKGEQYTAWRELGSTSSKADAVSRVE
;
A
#
# COMPACT_ATOMS: atom_id res chain seq x y z
N MET A 1 -55.92 13.61 -67.61
CA MET A 1 -54.76 14.55 -67.65
C MET A 1 -54.73 15.24 -66.30
N ASP A 2 -54.16 14.57 -65.30
CA ASP A 2 -54.14 15.08 -63.92
C ASP A 2 -52.93 15.99 -63.71
N LYS A 3 -53.19 17.30 -63.62
CA LYS A 3 -52.19 18.28 -63.21
C LYS A 3 -52.14 18.27 -61.68
N GLU A 4 -51.23 17.47 -61.14
CA GLU A 4 -50.84 17.52 -59.73
C GLU A 4 -50.38 18.96 -59.36
N PRO A 5 -50.89 19.57 -58.29
CA PRO A 5 -50.63 20.98 -57.99
C PRO A 5 -49.17 21.20 -57.59
N LEU A 6 -48.46 22.07 -58.34
CA LEU A 6 -47.04 22.44 -58.17
C LEU A 6 -46.61 22.74 -56.70
N LYS A 7 -47.55 23.14 -55.83
CA LYS A 7 -47.28 23.42 -54.41
C LYS A 7 -46.83 22.19 -53.62
N VAL A 8 -47.36 21.00 -53.92
CA VAL A 8 -47.04 19.76 -53.19
C VAL A 8 -45.59 19.33 -53.45
N LYS A 9 -45.12 19.46 -54.71
CA LYS A 9 -43.75 19.12 -55.10
C LYS A 9 -42.70 20.03 -54.46
N SER A 10 -43.04 21.29 -54.21
CA SER A 10 -42.15 22.24 -53.51
C SER A 10 -42.03 21.91 -52.01
N PHE A 11 -43.15 21.57 -51.38
CA PHE A 11 -43.19 21.21 -49.96
C PHE A 11 -42.44 19.90 -49.65
N VAL A 12 -42.58 18.90 -50.51
CA VAL A 12 -41.87 17.61 -50.37
C VAL A 12 -40.35 17.78 -50.53
N LYS A 13 -39.91 18.64 -51.46
CA LYS A 13 -38.48 18.97 -51.60
C LYS A 13 -37.92 19.70 -50.38
N LEU A 14 -38.67 20.65 -49.82
CA LEU A 14 -38.25 21.39 -48.64
C LEU A 14 -38.14 20.46 -47.40
N ALA A 15 -39.11 19.56 -47.22
CA ALA A 15 -39.10 18.57 -46.14
C ALA A 15 -37.94 17.57 -46.28
N ALA A 16 -37.64 17.13 -47.51
CA ALA A 16 -36.50 16.24 -47.77
C ALA A 16 -35.15 16.90 -47.45
N ILE A 17 -34.98 18.18 -47.81
CA ILE A 17 -33.77 18.95 -47.48
C ILE A 17 -33.63 19.11 -45.97
N LEU A 18 -34.73 19.45 -45.27
CA LEU A 18 -34.71 19.61 -43.81
C LEU A 18 -34.34 18.29 -43.10
N PHE A 19 -34.85 17.17 -43.58
CA PHE A 19 -34.54 15.85 -43.04
C PHE A 19 -33.07 15.48 -43.24
N ILE A 20 -32.51 15.75 -44.43
CA ILE A 20 -31.08 15.52 -44.69
C ILE A 20 -30.21 16.36 -43.76
N VAL A 21 -30.55 17.63 -43.53
CA VAL A 21 -29.83 18.52 -42.61
C VAL A 21 -29.92 18.02 -41.16
N LEU A 22 -31.09 17.55 -40.73
CA LEU A 22 -31.26 16.97 -39.39
C LEU A 22 -30.43 15.70 -39.21
N VAL A 23 -30.41 14.82 -40.21
CA VAL A 23 -29.60 13.58 -40.18
C VAL A 23 -28.12 13.90 -40.16
N THR A 24 -27.63 14.86 -40.95
CA THR A 24 -26.21 15.23 -40.95
C THR A 24 -25.79 15.88 -39.62
N LEU A 25 -26.64 16.72 -39.03
CA LEU A 25 -26.39 17.29 -37.70
C LEU A 25 -26.38 16.22 -36.60
N PHE A 26 -27.27 15.23 -36.68
CA PHE A 26 -27.33 14.13 -35.74
C PHE A 26 -26.11 13.19 -35.85
N VAL A 27 -25.68 12.86 -37.07
CA VAL A 27 -24.46 12.06 -37.30
C VAL A 27 -23.21 12.82 -36.84
N ALA A 28 -23.15 14.12 -37.10
CA ALA A 28 -22.06 14.97 -36.62
C ALA A 28 -22.02 15.00 -35.08
N SER A 29 -23.16 15.16 -34.40
CA SER A 29 -23.20 15.20 -32.93
C SER A 29 -22.73 13.89 -32.29
N ILE A 30 -23.08 12.73 -32.86
CA ILE A 30 -22.57 11.42 -32.43
C ILE A 30 -21.05 11.33 -32.61
N PHE A 31 -20.53 11.79 -33.75
CA PHE A 31 -19.08 11.81 -34.00
C PHE A 31 -18.31 12.73 -33.05
N PHE A 32 -18.87 13.90 -32.72
CA PHE A 32 -18.27 14.83 -31.76
C PHE A 32 -18.36 14.31 -30.32
N ALA A 33 -19.42 13.58 -29.95
CA ALA A 33 -19.53 12.94 -28.65
C ALA A 33 -18.48 11.82 -28.46
N ASN A 34 -18.26 11.00 -29.50
CA ASN A 34 -17.28 9.91 -29.44
C ASN A 34 -15.82 10.38 -29.40
N LYS A 35 -15.51 11.59 -29.92
CA LYS A 35 -14.14 12.13 -29.89
C LYS A 35 -13.64 12.59 -28.52
N LYS A 36 -14.50 12.69 -27.50
CA LYS A 36 -14.13 13.26 -26.19
C LYS A 36 -13.75 12.23 -25.11
N VAL A 37 -13.73 10.93 -25.39
CA VAL A 37 -13.28 9.92 -24.43
C VAL A 37 -11.83 9.56 -24.72
N ALA A 38 -10.93 10.52 -24.54
CA ALA A 38 -9.52 10.19 -24.33
C ALA A 38 -9.40 9.79 -22.86
N THR A 39 -9.40 8.49 -22.58
CA THR A 39 -9.10 7.96 -21.25
C THR A 39 -7.71 8.43 -20.86
N GLN A 40 -7.61 9.40 -19.95
CA GLN A 40 -6.33 9.77 -19.35
C GLN A 40 -5.91 8.61 -18.44
N VAL A 41 -4.97 7.80 -18.90
CA VAL A 41 -4.29 6.81 -18.07
C VAL A 41 -3.30 7.59 -17.22
N GLU A 42 -3.54 7.68 -15.91
CA GLU A 42 -2.58 8.25 -14.97
C GLU A 42 -1.26 7.48 -15.05
N PRO A 43 -0.10 8.16 -15.05
CA PRO A 43 1.19 7.46 -15.05
C PRO A 43 1.31 6.60 -13.79
N TYR A 44 1.78 5.36 -13.94
CA TYR A 44 2.06 4.46 -12.82
C TYR A 44 3.02 5.16 -11.84
N ARG A 45 2.58 5.32 -10.59
CA ARG A 45 3.44 5.77 -9.49
C ARG A 45 3.66 4.61 -8.53
N PRO A 46 4.93 4.30 -8.21
CA PRO A 46 5.25 3.38 -7.14
C PRO A 46 4.58 3.77 -5.82
N TRP A 47 4.16 2.78 -5.04
CA TRP A 47 3.42 3.00 -3.80
C TRP A 47 4.20 3.79 -2.74
N TRP A 48 5.53 3.77 -2.79
CA TRP A 48 6.41 4.42 -1.83
C TRP A 48 6.62 5.92 -2.12
N GLU A 49 6.36 6.40 -3.33
CA GLU A 49 6.57 7.81 -3.68
C GLU A 49 5.62 8.76 -2.92
N THR A 50 4.45 8.26 -2.53
CA THR A 50 3.42 9.04 -1.84
C THR A 50 3.41 8.82 -0.33
N LEU A 51 4.30 7.98 0.19
CA LEU A 51 4.32 7.59 1.59
C LEU A 51 5.62 8.04 2.26
N GLU A 52 5.48 8.66 3.43
CA GLU A 52 6.61 8.91 4.31
C GLU A 52 7.13 7.56 4.86
N PRO A 53 8.45 7.34 4.92
CA PRO A 53 9.00 6.13 5.52
C PRO A 53 8.72 6.08 7.03
N ASP A 54 8.43 4.88 7.55
CA ASP A 54 8.22 4.68 8.98
C ASP A 54 9.54 4.83 9.76
N ALA A 55 10.67 4.53 9.11
CA ALA A 55 12.01 4.81 9.64
C ALA A 55 13.02 5.06 8.51
N VAL A 56 14.07 5.82 8.83
CA VAL A 56 15.20 6.08 7.93
C VAL A 56 16.49 5.74 8.66
N VAL A 57 17.32 4.88 8.06
CA VAL A 57 18.63 4.50 8.60
C VAL A 57 19.68 4.66 7.51
N GLY A 58 20.54 5.67 7.67
CA GLY A 58 21.47 6.06 6.61
C GLY A 58 20.71 6.55 5.38
N GLU A 59 20.92 5.88 4.24
CA GLU A 59 20.32 6.22 2.94
C GLU A 59 19.12 5.33 2.58
N LYS A 60 18.76 4.42 3.50
CA LYS A 60 17.69 3.44 3.34
C LYS A 60 16.43 3.87 4.07
N ASN A 61 15.32 3.74 3.36
CA ASN A 61 13.98 3.96 3.88
C ASN A 61 13.34 2.63 4.24
N TYR A 62 12.63 2.59 5.38
CA TYR A 62 11.99 1.39 5.88
C TYR A 62 10.50 1.62 6.04
N TYR A 63 9.71 0.63 5.61
CA TYR A 63 8.26 0.65 5.62
C TYR A 63 7.71 -0.61 6.28
N SER A 64 6.81 -0.41 7.23
CA SER A 64 5.98 -1.41 7.87
C SER A 64 4.77 -1.67 6.99
N ARG A 65 4.79 -2.77 6.23
CA ARG A 65 3.71 -3.08 5.28
C ARG A 65 3.27 -4.53 5.37
N SER A 66 1.96 -4.72 5.50
CA SER A 66 1.34 -6.05 5.59
C SER A 66 2.06 -6.95 6.61
N CYS A 67 2.46 -6.35 7.74
CA CYS A 67 3.18 -7.02 8.83
C CYS A 67 4.50 -7.65 8.40
N SER A 68 5.15 -7.01 7.43
CA SER A 68 6.52 -7.26 7.03
C SER A 68 7.27 -5.93 7.04
N LEU A 69 8.58 -6.01 7.18
CA LEU A 69 9.46 -4.87 7.03
C LEU A 69 10.01 -4.84 5.62
N VAL A 70 9.81 -3.71 4.95
CA VAL A 70 10.26 -3.46 3.59
C VAL A 70 11.35 -2.40 3.62
N GLU A 71 12.48 -2.68 3.01
CA GLU A 71 13.57 -1.75 2.79
C GLU A 71 13.48 -1.17 1.38
N LEU A 72 13.84 0.09 1.23
CA LEU A 72 13.99 0.76 -0.05
C LEU A 72 15.29 1.57 -0.04
N ASP A 73 16.21 1.24 -0.93
CA ASP A 73 17.37 2.07 -1.23
C ASP A 73 16.96 3.17 -2.21
N THR A 74 16.91 4.41 -1.71
CA THR A 74 16.49 5.57 -2.50
C THR A 74 17.60 6.17 -3.37
N GLN A 75 18.85 5.75 -3.18
CA GLN A 75 19.97 6.18 -4.02
C GLN A 75 20.24 5.29 -5.22
N SER A 76 19.65 4.09 -5.24
CA SER A 76 19.66 3.23 -6.43
C SER A 76 19.07 3.97 -7.64
N GLU A 77 19.69 3.79 -8.81
CA GLU A 77 19.16 4.29 -10.09
C GLU A 77 17.75 3.75 -10.37
N HIS A 78 17.47 2.55 -9.86
CA HIS A 78 16.17 1.90 -9.90
C HIS A 78 15.80 1.42 -8.50
N PRO A 79 15.16 2.27 -7.66
CA PRO A 79 14.79 1.90 -6.31
C PRO A 79 13.72 0.80 -6.37
N LEU A 80 14.04 -0.36 -5.81
CA LEU A 80 13.14 -1.50 -5.73
C LEU A 80 12.93 -1.88 -4.26
N PRO A 81 11.67 -1.98 -3.79
CA PRO A 81 11.40 -2.34 -2.42
C PRO A 81 11.69 -3.84 -2.20
N GLU A 82 12.43 -4.15 -1.15
CA GLU A 82 12.77 -5.51 -0.75
C GLU A 82 12.15 -5.84 0.61
N THR A 83 11.52 -7.00 0.75
CA THR A 83 11.07 -7.46 2.08
C THR A 83 12.25 -8.07 2.83
N ILE A 84 12.79 -7.32 3.78
CA ILE A 84 13.97 -7.74 4.56
C ILE A 84 13.61 -8.54 5.81
N PHE A 85 12.38 -8.40 6.31
CA PHE A 85 11.94 -9.17 7.47
C PHE A 85 10.46 -9.50 7.42
N LYS A 86 10.15 -10.76 7.75
CA LYS A 86 8.79 -11.24 7.97
C LYS A 86 8.73 -12.02 9.29
N PRO A 87 7.92 -11.58 10.26
CA PRO A 87 7.69 -12.30 11.50
C PRO A 87 7.25 -13.75 11.25
N PRO A 88 7.66 -14.70 12.11
CA PRO A 88 7.19 -16.09 12.03
C PRO A 88 5.67 -16.18 11.99
N ILE A 89 5.15 -17.14 11.22
CA ILE A 89 3.70 -17.37 11.16
C ILE A 89 3.25 -18.00 12.48
N ARG A 90 2.18 -17.45 13.06
CA ARG A 90 1.50 -18.03 14.23
C ARG A 90 0.23 -18.71 13.75
N LEU A 91 0.04 -19.98 14.13
CA LEU A 91 -1.20 -20.70 13.84
C LEU A 91 -2.36 -19.96 14.52
N ILE A 92 -3.47 -19.81 13.79
CA ILE A 92 -4.73 -19.27 14.33
C ILE A 92 -4.67 -17.76 14.68
N ALA A 93 -3.56 -17.08 14.40
CA ALA A 93 -3.43 -15.64 14.58
C ALA A 93 -3.31 -14.93 13.24
N SER A 94 -4.04 -13.83 13.08
CA SER A 94 -3.94 -12.94 11.93
C SER A 94 -3.18 -11.68 12.30
N CYS A 95 -2.50 -11.09 11.32
CA CYS A 95 -1.90 -9.79 11.55
C CYS A 95 -2.86 -8.67 11.21
N ARG A 96 -3.02 -7.73 12.14
CA ARG A 96 -3.92 -6.57 12.00
C ARG A 96 -3.18 -5.29 11.67
N GLY A 97 -1.90 -5.20 12.02
CA GLY A 97 -1.08 -4.02 11.75
C GLY A 97 0.33 -4.22 12.25
N SER A 98 1.20 -3.29 11.88
CA SER A 98 2.58 -3.28 12.31
C SER A 98 3.07 -1.85 12.42
N ASP A 99 4.09 -1.64 13.22
CA ASP A 99 4.67 -0.33 13.52
C ASP A 99 6.18 -0.47 13.64
N LEU A 100 6.89 0.63 13.41
CA LEU A 100 8.34 0.65 13.34
C LEU A 100 8.90 1.84 14.10
N ILE A 101 9.88 1.59 14.96
CA ILE A 101 10.59 2.63 15.69
C ILE A 101 12.09 2.36 15.69
N ILE A 102 12.90 3.41 15.78
CA ILE A 102 14.32 3.30 16.09
C ILE A 102 14.51 3.71 17.54
N ASN A 103 15.11 2.85 18.36
CA ASN A 103 15.39 3.17 19.75
C ASN A 103 16.69 3.96 19.92
N LYS A 104 16.93 4.48 21.13
CA LYS A 104 18.12 5.29 21.43
C LYS A 104 19.45 4.54 21.29
N ASN A 105 19.40 3.21 21.33
CA ASN A 105 20.57 2.34 21.22
C ASN A 105 20.86 1.91 19.77
N GLY A 106 20.16 2.49 18.78
CA GLY A 106 20.37 2.20 17.37
C GLY A 106 19.73 0.90 16.87
N TYR A 107 18.88 0.26 17.69
CA TYR A 107 18.08 -0.87 17.23
C TYR A 107 16.82 -0.37 16.54
N LEU A 108 16.55 -0.94 15.38
CA LEU A 108 15.26 -0.84 14.73
C LEU A 108 14.33 -1.90 15.34
N ILE A 109 13.23 -1.45 15.94
CA ILE A 109 12.23 -2.28 16.60
C ILE A 109 10.98 -2.33 15.73
N PHE A 110 10.69 -3.52 15.20
CA PHE A 110 9.50 -3.81 14.44
C PHE A 110 8.44 -4.45 15.34
N SER A 111 7.32 -3.78 15.52
CA SER A 111 6.19 -4.24 16.32
C SER A 111 5.07 -4.74 15.44
N VAL A 112 4.48 -5.87 15.80
CA VAL A 112 3.42 -6.53 15.03
C VAL A 112 2.22 -6.76 15.93
N CYS A 113 1.07 -6.28 15.47
CA CYS A 113 -0.20 -6.49 16.14
C CYS A 113 -0.84 -7.78 15.63
N ARG A 114 -0.85 -8.83 16.45
CA ARG A 114 -1.56 -10.07 16.15
C ARG A 114 -2.89 -10.16 16.87
N VAL A 115 -3.88 -10.70 16.18
CA VAL A 115 -5.19 -11.00 16.73
C VAL A 115 -5.44 -12.49 16.57
N ASP A 116 -5.54 -13.17 17.71
CA ASP A 116 -5.89 -14.59 17.76
C ASP A 116 -7.36 -14.78 17.38
N PHE A 117 -7.68 -15.89 16.73
CA PHE A 117 -9.06 -16.23 16.40
C PHE A 117 -9.91 -16.33 17.67
N GLY A 118 -10.99 -15.54 17.73
CA GLY A 118 -11.86 -15.44 18.91
C GLY A 118 -11.34 -14.50 20.01
N GLY A 119 -10.12 -13.98 19.88
CA GLY A 119 -9.59 -12.91 20.72
C GLY A 119 -9.93 -11.54 20.13
N GLY A 120 -10.47 -10.63 20.94
CA GLY A 120 -10.70 -9.23 20.52
C GLY A 120 -9.46 -8.33 20.63
N GLY A 121 -8.42 -8.81 21.33
CA GLY A 121 -7.22 -8.05 21.68
C GLY A 121 -6.11 -8.16 20.64
N CYS A 122 -5.22 -7.16 20.66
CA CYS A 122 -3.99 -7.15 19.90
C CYS A 122 -2.83 -7.63 20.78
N GLY A 123 -2.34 -8.85 20.54
CA GLY A 123 -1.07 -9.33 21.08
C GLY A 123 0.08 -8.65 20.33
N LYS A 124 0.75 -7.71 20.99
CA LYS A 124 1.89 -6.99 20.41
C LYS A 124 3.14 -7.86 20.50
N GLU A 125 3.58 -8.40 19.38
CA GLU A 125 4.89 -9.02 19.23
C GLU A 125 5.91 -7.93 18.86
N ARG A 126 7.13 -8.02 19.37
CA ARG A 126 8.20 -7.10 18.99
C ARG A 126 9.44 -7.86 18.56
N TYR A 127 10.07 -7.33 17.53
CA TYR A 127 11.31 -7.82 16.96
C TYR A 127 12.29 -6.67 16.90
N ARG A 128 13.58 -6.94 17.04
CA ARG A 128 14.61 -5.91 16.86
C ARG A 128 15.81 -6.43 16.09
N SER A 129 16.47 -5.52 15.39
CA SER A 129 17.75 -5.76 14.74
C SER A 129 18.58 -4.47 14.76
N SER A 130 19.90 -4.61 14.77
CA SER A 130 20.85 -3.51 14.59
C SER A 130 21.57 -3.56 13.23
N ASP A 131 21.43 -4.65 12.48
CA ASP A 131 22.10 -4.89 11.20
C ASP A 131 21.14 -5.30 10.07
N MET A 132 19.84 -5.40 10.36
CA MET A 132 18.76 -5.86 9.49
C MET A 132 18.89 -7.32 9.01
N VAL A 133 19.86 -8.07 9.54
CA VAL A 133 20.15 -9.46 9.17
C VAL A 133 19.84 -10.40 10.34
N HIS A 134 20.34 -10.07 11.52
CA HIS A 134 20.11 -10.84 12.74
C HIS A 134 18.98 -10.21 13.53
N TRP A 135 17.98 -11.02 13.84
CA TRP A 135 16.74 -10.57 14.47
C TRP A 135 16.56 -11.22 15.82
N GLN A 136 16.16 -10.42 16.80
CA GLN A 136 15.78 -10.88 18.13
C GLN A 136 14.29 -10.65 18.36
N GLU A 137 13.62 -11.58 19.03
CA GLU A 137 12.24 -11.44 19.49
C GLU A 137 12.19 -11.03 20.97
N ASP A 138 11.20 -10.21 21.31
CA ASP A 138 10.85 -9.88 22.68
C ASP A 138 10.20 -11.09 23.35
N ILE A 139 10.81 -11.59 24.43
CA ILE A 139 10.31 -12.73 25.21
C ILE A 139 9.73 -12.29 26.56
N GLY A 140 9.55 -10.98 26.77
CA GLY A 140 8.85 -10.39 27.90
C GLY A 140 9.76 -9.55 28.80
N THR A 141 9.32 -9.42 30.05
CA THR A 141 9.98 -8.59 31.06
C THR A 141 10.91 -9.42 31.94
N THR A 142 12.07 -8.86 32.26
CA THR A 142 12.98 -9.37 33.30
C THR A 142 13.40 -8.26 34.25
N TRP A 143 13.97 -8.63 35.40
CA TRP A 143 14.34 -7.72 36.48
C TRP A 143 15.81 -7.89 36.87
N ILE A 144 16.57 -6.80 36.88
CA ILE A 144 17.99 -6.81 37.29
C ILE A 144 18.17 -5.74 38.36
N LYS A 145 18.58 -6.16 39.57
CA LYS A 145 18.76 -5.27 40.74
C LYS A 145 17.55 -4.38 41.05
N GLY A 146 16.33 -4.89 40.82
CA GLY A 146 15.07 -4.16 41.06
C GLY A 146 14.63 -3.26 39.91
N GLU A 147 15.39 -3.15 38.83
CA GLU A 147 15.00 -2.40 37.63
C GLU A 147 14.42 -3.32 36.56
N GLN A 148 13.44 -2.80 35.81
CA GLN A 148 12.73 -3.53 34.76
C GLN A 148 13.47 -3.44 33.41
N TYR A 149 13.58 -4.57 32.73
CA TYR A 149 14.19 -4.70 31.42
C TYR A 149 13.29 -5.50 30.47
N THR A 150 13.36 -5.22 29.18
CA THR A 150 12.91 -6.16 28.14
C THR A 150 13.98 -7.23 27.95
N ALA A 151 13.56 -8.50 27.94
CA ALA A 151 14.36 -9.64 27.57
C ALA A 151 14.21 -9.97 26.09
N TRP A 152 15.33 -10.19 25.41
CA TRP A 152 15.40 -10.45 23.98
C TRP A 152 16.10 -11.77 23.72
N ARG A 153 15.61 -12.50 22.72
CA ARG A 153 16.16 -13.79 22.30
C ARG A 153 16.37 -13.80 20.80
N GLU A 154 17.42 -14.44 20.32
CA GLU A 154 17.64 -14.67 18.90
C GLU A 154 16.44 -15.40 18.29
N LEU A 155 15.95 -14.88 17.17
CA LEU A 155 14.78 -15.42 16.50
C LEU A 155 15.04 -16.85 16.02
N GLY A 156 14.13 -17.76 16.36
CA GLY A 156 14.27 -19.18 16.03
C GLY A 156 15.07 -19.99 17.06
N SER A 157 15.63 -19.35 18.09
CA SER A 157 16.23 -20.05 19.23
C SER A 157 15.19 -20.86 20.01
N THR A 158 15.53 -22.09 20.39
CA THR A 158 14.70 -22.94 21.26
C THR A 158 14.97 -22.72 22.75
N SER A 159 15.92 -21.85 23.09
CA SER A 159 16.28 -21.54 24.49
C SER A 159 15.18 -20.75 25.17
N SER A 160 14.90 -21.02 26.45
CA SER A 160 14.02 -20.16 27.27
C SER A 160 14.75 -18.97 27.89
N LYS A 161 16.07 -18.86 27.70
CA LYS A 161 16.89 -17.78 28.24
C LYS A 161 16.93 -16.61 27.26
N ALA A 162 17.06 -15.41 27.83
CA ALA A 162 17.37 -14.21 27.06
C ALA A 162 18.82 -14.23 26.61
N ASP A 163 19.07 -13.85 25.36
CA ASP A 163 20.40 -13.61 24.81
C ASP A 163 20.87 -12.17 25.11
N ALA A 164 19.92 -11.25 25.26
CA ALA A 164 20.20 -9.85 25.60
C ALA A 164 19.07 -9.21 26.41
N VAL A 165 19.37 -8.08 27.05
CA VAL A 165 18.40 -7.26 27.77
C VAL A 165 18.54 -5.80 27.37
N SER A 166 17.44 -5.06 27.35
CA SER A 166 17.45 -3.60 27.23
C SER A 166 16.56 -2.98 28.28
N ARG A 167 16.93 -1.80 28.78
CA ARG A 167 16.06 -1.07 29.71
C ARG A 167 14.73 -0.80 29.02
N VAL A 168 13.63 -0.86 29.77
CA VAL A 168 12.33 -0.41 29.27
C VAL A 168 12.42 1.09 29.06
N GLU A 169 12.20 1.54 27.82
CA GLU A 169 12.14 2.96 27.45
C GLU A 169 10.76 3.54 27.71
#